data_AF-A0A7J3TGH2-F1
#
_entry.id   AF-A0A7J3TGH2-F1
#
_cell.length_a   1.000
_cell.length_b   1.000
_cell.length_c   1.000
_cell.angle_alpha   90.00
_cell.angle_beta   90.00
_cell.angle_gamma   90.00
#
_symmetry.space_group_name_H-M   'P 1'
#
loop_
_entity.id
_entity.type
_entity.pdbx_description
1 polymer ?
#
loop_
_entity_poly.entity_id
_entity_poly.type
_entity_poly.pdbx_seq_one_letter_code
_entity_poly.pdbx_strand_id
1 'polypeptide(L)' 'MARAFVVGRFQPFHNGHLEVVRSILKENSSVIIGIG' A
#
# COMPACT_ATOMS: atom_id res chain seq x y z
N MET A 1 -11.72 12.85 3.54
CA MET A 1 -10.50 12.21 2.98
C MET A 1 -10.24 10.92 3.74
N ALA A 2 -10.21 9.78 3.06
CA ALA A 2 -9.96 8.47 3.67
C ALA A 2 -8.47 8.10 3.66
N ARG A 3 -8.06 7.28 4.63
CA ARG A 3 -6.70 6.74 4.79
C ARG A 3 -6.79 5.23 4.90
N ALA A 4 -6.09 4.53 4.01
CA ALA A 4 -6.08 3.09 3.96
C ALA A 4 -4.96 2.50 4.83
N PHE A 5 -5.16 1.28 5.32
CA PHE A 5 -4.16 0.52 6.05
C PHE A 5 -3.96 -0.84 5.39
N VAL A 6 -2.73 -1.17 5.02
CA VAL A 6 -2.36 -2.44 4.40
C VAL A 6 -1.23 -3.08 5.21
N VAL A 7 -1.32 -4.40 5.44
CA VAL A 7 -0.34 -5.15 6.21
C VAL A 7 0.28 -6.23 5.32
N GLY A 8 1.60 -6.37 5.36
CA GLY A 8 2.32 -7.39 4.60
C GLY A 8 3.83 -7.32 4.81
N ARG A 9 4.57 -8.29 4.28
CA ARG A 9 6.04 -8.33 4.46
C ARG A 9 6.81 -7.40 3.53
N PHE A 10 6.24 -7.10 2.35
CA PHE A 10 6.82 -6.26 1.29
C PHE A 10 8.28 -6.61 0.89
N GLN A 11 8.68 -7.88 1.06
CA GLN A 11 10.05 -8.35 0.84
C GLN A 11 10.12 -9.62 -0.03
N PRO A 12 11.06 -9.68 -1.00
CA PRO A 12 11.77 -8.53 -1.56
C PRO A 12 10.77 -7.57 -2.21
N PHE A 13 11.04 -6.27 -2.18
CA PHE A 13 10.14 -5.31 -2.82
C PHE A 13 10.20 -5.47 -4.35
N HIS A 14 9.04 -5.42 -5.02
CA HIS A 14 8.94 -5.50 -6.48
C HIS A 14 7.73 -4.71 -7.01
N ASN A 15 7.59 -4.61 -8.33
CA ASN A 15 6.55 -3.78 -8.98
C ASN A 15 5.10 -4.16 -8.61
N GLY A 16 4.86 -5.39 -8.17
CA GLY A 16 3.53 -5.81 -7.71
C GLY A 16 3.11 -5.06 -6.45
N HIS A 17 4.02 -4.87 -5.48
CA HIS A 17 3.75 -4.07 -4.28
C HIS A 17 3.48 -2.60 -4.63
N LEU A 18 4.23 -2.04 -5.59
CA LEU A 18 4.01 -0.68 -6.05
C LEU A 18 2.63 -0.51 -6.69
N GLU A 19 2.19 -1.49 -7.49
CA GLU A 19 0.89 -1.45 -8.16
C GLU A 19 -0.27 -1.53 -7.15
N VAL A 20 -0.10 -2.31 -6.08
CA VAL A 20 -1.05 -2.36 -4.96
C VAL A 20 -1.17 -0.97 -4.30
N VAL A 21 -0.04 -0.35 -3.95
CA VAL A 21 -0.03 0.99 -3.33
C VAL A 21 -0.67 2.04 -4.25
N ARG A 22 -0.33 2.03 -5.55
CA ARG A 22 -0.95 2.93 -6.54
C ARG A 22 -2.46 2.75 -6.64
N SER A 23 -2.92 1.50 -6.62
CA SER A 23 -4.36 1.20 -6.70
C SER A 23 -5.11 1.73 -5.49
N ILE A 24 -4.54 1.56 -4.29
CA ILE A 24 -5.14 2.09 -3.04
C ILE A 24 -5.25 3.62 -3.09
N LEU A 25 -4.22 4.30 -3.61
CA LEU A 25 -4.16 5.77 -3.69
C LEU A 25 -5.10 6.37 -4.75
N LYS A 26 -5.73 5.57 -5.62
CA LYS A 26 -6.77 6.08 -6.55
C LYS A 26 -8.03 6.55 -5.80
N GLU A 27 -8.33 5.95 -4.65
CA GLU A 27 -9.56 6.18 -3.88
C GLU A 27 -9.28 6.78 -2.50
N ASN A 28 -8.01 6.81 -2.08
CA ASN A 28 -7.59 7.23 -0.74
C ASN A 28 -6.52 8.31 -0.81
N SER A 29 -6.57 9.24 0.16
CA SER A 29 -5.58 10.33 0.26
C SER A 29 -4.19 9.87 0.71
N SER A 30 -4.12 8.72 1.39
CA SER A 30 -2.88 8.17 1.94
C SER A 30 -3.02 6.68 2.24
N VAL A 31 -1.89 5.99 2.33
CA VAL A 31 -1.80 4.59 2.78
C VAL A 31 -0.81 4.48 3.94
N ILE A 32 -1.17 3.71 4.96
CA ILE A 32 -0.26 3.24 6.01
C ILE A 32 0.11 1.80 5.69
N ILE A 33 1.40 1.48 5.72
CA ILE A 33 1.90 0.12 5.48
C ILE A 33 2.42 -0.46 6.80
N GLY A 34 1.76 -1.51 7.30
CA GLY A 34 2.24 -2.31 8.42
C GLY A 34 3.17 -3.42 7.91
N ILE A 35 4.46 -3.35 8.26
CA ILE A 35 5.47 -4.35 7.88
C ILE A 35 5.57 -5.42 8.98
N GLY A 36 5.56 -6.69 8.57
CA GLY A 36 5.79 -7.86 9.43
C GLY A 36 6.51 -8.99 8.71
#